data_AF-A0A352Q5T6-F1
#
_entry.id   AF-A0A352Q5T6-F1
#
_cell.length_a   1.000
_cell.length_b   1.000
_cell.length_c   1.000
_cell.angle_alpha   90.00
_cell.angle_beta   90.00
_cell.angle_gamma   90.00
#
_symmetry.space_group_name_H-M   'P 1'
#
loop_
_entity.id
_entity.type
_entity.pdbx_description
1 polymer ?
#
loop_
_entity_poly.entity_id
_entity_poly.type
_entity_poly.pdbx_seq_one_letter_code
_entity_poly.pdbx_strand_id
1 'polypeptide(L)'
;MLLLRQVSIGALILLGVQLQVMALPSEWLAENGSSTIEPTTEVPEGFAAIALSIADSFLQCGVYYQYTARGMGNNSNIARDTVSVVENNADILLQSADVVYRAFGLSTREKYDAFMAQANRIVAAYGPHSEQLSALIYQRGQVCSGVVSSYEERLGEVRFILENY
;
A
#
# COMPACT_ATOMS: atom_id res chain seq x y z
N MET A 1 25.71 3.10 -2.37
CA MET A 1 24.68 4.06 -1.90
C MET A 1 24.39 5.15 -2.95
N LEU A 2 24.40 4.81 -4.26
CA LEU A 2 24.33 5.77 -5.38
C LEU A 2 23.26 5.44 -6.44
N LEU A 3 22.65 4.24 -6.41
CA LEU A 3 21.66 3.81 -7.42
C LEU A 3 20.22 4.28 -7.12
N LEU A 4 19.93 4.73 -5.89
CA LEU A 4 18.61 5.23 -5.49
C LEU A 4 18.32 6.68 -5.90
N ARG A 5 19.33 7.45 -6.36
CA ARG A 5 19.14 8.85 -6.77
C ARG A 5 18.73 9.03 -8.25
N GLN A 6 18.85 7.99 -9.08
CA GLN A 6 18.64 8.08 -10.53
C GLN A 6 17.26 7.61 -11.00
N VAL A 7 16.49 6.93 -10.16
CA VAL A 7 15.11 6.52 -10.49
C VAL A 7 14.12 7.71 -10.42
N SER A 8 14.56 8.87 -9.93
CA SER A 8 13.69 9.86 -9.30
C SER A 8 12.98 10.88 -10.19
N ILE A 9 13.03 10.86 -11.52
CA ILE A 9 12.45 11.99 -12.29
C ILE A 9 11.64 11.58 -13.53
N GLY A 10 12.03 10.53 -14.27
CA GLY A 10 11.45 10.25 -15.59
C GLY A 10 10.06 9.61 -15.62
N ALA A 11 9.71 8.76 -14.64
CA ALA A 11 8.47 7.96 -14.69
C ALA A 11 7.26 8.64 -14.03
N LEU A 12 7.47 9.74 -13.30
CA LEU A 12 6.44 10.38 -12.46
C LEU A 12 5.60 11.44 -13.18
N ILE A 13 6.08 11.97 -14.32
CA ILE A 13 5.37 13.01 -15.10
C ILE A 13 4.37 12.40 -16.11
N LEU A 14 4.48 11.09 -16.41
CA LEU A 14 3.63 10.41 -17.41
C LEU A 14 2.45 9.63 -16.82
N LEU A 15 2.39 9.47 -15.50
CA LEU A 15 1.21 8.89 -14.88
C LEU A 15 0.19 10.00 -14.71
N GLY A 16 -0.81 10.02 -15.58
CA GLY A 16 -2.13 10.54 -15.27
C GLY A 16 -2.78 9.74 -14.14
N VAL A 17 -2.11 9.63 -12.98
CA VAL A 17 -2.73 9.19 -11.74
C VAL A 17 -3.85 10.18 -11.52
N GLN A 18 -5.09 9.74 -11.72
CA GLN A 18 -6.21 10.44 -11.13
C GLN A 18 -5.94 10.40 -9.62
N LEU A 19 -5.43 11.51 -9.08
CA LEU A 19 -5.18 11.70 -7.66
C LEU A 19 -6.54 11.76 -6.97
N GLN A 20 -7.08 10.59 -6.68
CA GLN A 20 -8.24 10.43 -5.83
C GLN A 20 -7.74 10.42 -4.39
N VAL A 21 -8.31 11.29 -3.57
CA VAL A 21 -8.08 11.26 -2.13
C VAL A 21 -8.87 10.07 -1.60
N MET A 22 -8.18 9.06 -1.09
CA MET A 22 -8.85 7.96 -0.38
C MET A 22 -9.34 8.45 0.98
N ALA A 23 -10.29 7.74 1.56
CA ALA A 23 -10.73 7.96 2.92
C ALA A 23 -10.83 6.61 3.64
N LEU A 24 -10.29 6.52 4.85
CA LEU A 24 -10.64 5.40 5.72
C LEU A 24 -11.96 5.76 6.42
N PRO A 25 -12.97 4.86 6.44
CA PRO A 25 -14.20 5.09 7.19
C PRO A 25 -13.90 5.36 8.67
N SER A 26 -14.62 6.32 9.27
CA SER A 26 -14.34 6.76 10.64
C SER A 26 -14.60 5.66 11.68
N GLU A 27 -15.47 4.71 11.37
CA GLU A 27 -15.74 3.54 12.20
C GLU A 27 -14.51 2.62 12.35
N TRP A 28 -13.65 2.53 11.33
CA TRP A 28 -12.37 1.79 11.40
C TRP A 28 -11.32 2.51 12.25
N LEU A 29 -11.45 3.82 12.43
CA LEU A 29 -10.58 4.63 13.30
C LEU A 29 -11.00 4.54 14.78
N ALA A 30 -12.29 4.31 15.07
CA ALA A 30 -12.86 4.37 16.41
C ALA A 30 -12.79 3.03 17.18
N GLU A 31 -12.89 1.88 16.51
CA GLU A 31 -12.94 0.57 17.18
C GLU A 31 -11.61 0.10 17.80
N ASN A 32 -10.49 0.77 17.49
CA ASN A 32 -9.15 0.36 17.92
C ASN A 32 -8.69 0.89 19.29
N GLY A 33 -9.55 1.61 20.01
CA GLY A 33 -9.26 2.10 21.37
C GLY A 33 -9.59 1.13 22.50
N SER A 34 -10.53 0.21 22.30
CA SER A 34 -10.98 -0.72 23.35
C SER A 34 -12.00 -1.71 22.78
N SER A 35 -11.55 -2.83 22.22
CA SER A 35 -12.38 -4.02 22.09
C SER A 35 -11.49 -5.21 21.70
N THR A 36 -11.31 -6.15 22.62
CA THR A 36 -11.05 -7.54 22.25
C THR A 36 -12.21 -7.98 21.37
N ILE A 37 -12.00 -8.00 20.05
CA ILE A 37 -12.87 -8.74 19.14
C ILE A 37 -12.70 -10.22 19.54
N GLU A 38 -13.64 -10.72 20.34
CA GLU A 38 -13.77 -12.16 20.53
C GLU A 38 -14.14 -12.75 19.16
N PRO A 39 -13.41 -13.75 18.64
CA PRO A 39 -13.67 -14.31 17.33
C PRO A 39 -15.01 -15.04 17.39
N THR A 40 -16.09 -14.40 16.94
CA THR A 40 -17.44 -14.98 17.01
C THR A 40 -17.71 -16.02 15.94
N THR A 41 -16.80 -16.25 15.00
CA THR A 41 -16.84 -17.35 14.03
C THR A 41 -15.45 -17.59 13.45
N GLU A 42 -15.11 -18.83 13.09
CA GLU A 42 -13.90 -19.09 12.30
C GLU A 42 -14.13 -18.57 10.88
N VAL A 43 -13.43 -17.50 10.48
CA VAL A 43 -13.46 -17.03 9.09
C VAL A 43 -13.05 -18.18 8.18
N PRO A 44 -13.92 -18.62 7.23
CA PRO A 44 -13.56 -19.72 6.34
C PRO A 44 -12.26 -19.38 5.60
N GLU A 45 -11.34 -20.35 5.48
CA GLU A 45 -9.99 -20.11 4.97
C GLU A 45 -9.96 -19.36 3.63
N GLY A 46 -10.94 -19.60 2.76
CA GLY A 46 -11.07 -18.89 1.48
C GLY A 46 -11.32 -17.38 1.63
N PHE A 47 -12.15 -16.97 2.59
CA PHE A 47 -12.42 -15.55 2.87
C PHE A 47 -11.25 -14.89 3.61
N ALA A 48 -10.61 -15.60 4.54
CA ALA A 48 -9.40 -15.12 5.19
C ALA A 48 -8.29 -14.84 4.16
N ALA A 49 -8.10 -15.73 3.19
CA ALA A 49 -7.12 -15.55 2.12
C ALA A 49 -7.41 -14.32 1.24
N ILE A 50 -8.68 -14.04 0.94
CA ILE A 50 -9.10 -12.85 0.18
C ILE A 50 -8.78 -11.58 0.96
N ALA A 51 -9.23 -11.49 2.21
CA ALA A 51 -9.00 -10.31 3.05
C ALA A 51 -7.50 -10.03 3.25
N LEU A 52 -6.72 -11.08 3.52
CA LEU A 52 -5.27 -10.96 3.67
C LEU A 52 -4.57 -10.59 2.37
N SER A 53 -5.03 -11.06 1.21
CA SER A 53 -4.51 -10.66 -0.11
C SER A 53 -4.77 -9.18 -0.40
N ILE A 54 -5.93 -8.67 -0.01
CA ILE A 54 -6.25 -7.24 -0.10
C ILE A 54 -5.35 -6.43 0.85
N ALA A 55 -5.17 -6.89 2.08
CA ALA A 55 -4.25 -6.25 3.05
C ALA A 55 -2.79 -6.24 2.56
N ASP A 56 -2.32 -7.34 1.96
CA ASP A 56 -0.99 -7.43 1.35
C ASP A 56 -0.86 -6.41 0.20
N SER A 57 -1.92 -6.23 -0.61
CA SER A 57 -1.95 -5.25 -1.69
C SER A 57 -1.92 -3.80 -1.17
N PHE A 58 -2.70 -3.50 -0.13
CA PHE A 58 -2.70 -2.21 0.54
C PHE A 58 -1.33 -1.89 1.15
N LEU A 59 -0.74 -2.82 1.88
CA LEU A 59 0.60 -2.65 2.45
C LEU A 59 1.64 -2.35 1.36
N GLN A 60 1.70 -3.17 0.31
CA GLN A 60 2.69 -3.00 -0.75
C GLN A 60 2.55 -1.64 -1.45
N CYS A 61 1.32 -1.21 -1.72
CA CYS A 61 1.06 0.06 -2.40
C CYS A 61 1.20 1.28 -1.50
N GLY A 62 0.84 1.17 -0.22
CA GLY A 62 1.11 2.19 0.79
C GLY A 62 2.61 2.45 0.92
N VAL A 63 3.43 1.38 1.03
CA VAL A 63 4.89 1.52 1.05
C VAL A 63 5.43 2.13 -0.25
N TYR A 64 4.96 1.67 -1.41
CA TYR A 64 5.35 2.23 -2.71
C TYR A 64 5.06 3.74 -2.78
N TYR A 65 3.87 4.18 -2.40
CA TYR A 65 3.51 5.59 -2.43
C TYR A 65 4.26 6.42 -1.39
N GLN A 66 4.56 5.88 -0.21
CA GLN A 66 5.39 6.57 0.78
C GLN A 66 6.81 6.84 0.25
N TYR A 67 7.43 5.86 -0.42
CA TYR A 67 8.72 6.06 -1.07
C TYR A 67 8.64 7.04 -2.24
N THR A 68 7.56 6.94 -3.03
CA THR A 68 7.32 7.80 -4.19
C THR A 68 7.13 9.26 -3.78
N ALA A 69 6.31 9.54 -2.76
CA ALA A 69 6.09 10.87 -2.21
C ALA A 69 7.37 11.51 -1.70
N ARG A 70 8.22 10.76 -0.98
CA ARG A 70 9.55 11.24 -0.57
C ARG A 70 10.42 11.62 -1.77
N GLY A 71 10.36 10.84 -2.85
CA GLY A 71 11.04 11.17 -4.11
C GLY A 71 10.51 12.45 -4.74
N MET A 72 9.18 12.58 -4.81
CA MET A 72 8.49 13.75 -5.36
C MET A 72 8.76 15.03 -4.56
N GLY A 73 8.77 14.95 -3.23
CA GLY A 73 9.03 16.09 -2.34
C GLY A 73 10.43 16.70 -2.49
N ASN A 74 11.37 15.95 -3.06
CA ASN A 74 12.71 16.45 -3.40
C ASN A 74 12.77 17.17 -4.77
N ASN A 75 11.68 17.18 -5.54
CA ASN A 75 11.59 17.81 -6.84
C ASN A 75 10.75 19.10 -6.77
N SER A 76 11.41 20.24 -6.91
CA SER A 76 10.76 21.56 -6.85
C SER A 76 9.76 21.84 -7.97
N ASN A 77 9.74 21.02 -9.02
CA ASN A 77 8.79 21.16 -10.13
C ASN A 77 7.45 20.46 -9.86
N ILE A 78 7.34 19.69 -8.77
CA ILE A 78 6.11 19.01 -8.38
C ILE A 78 5.40 19.85 -7.31
N ALA A 79 4.11 20.10 -7.50
CA ALA A 79 3.31 20.84 -6.53
C ALA A 79 3.26 20.11 -5.19
N ARG A 80 3.42 20.84 -4.07
CA ARG A 80 3.39 20.27 -2.72
C ARG A 80 2.06 19.58 -2.40
N ASP A 81 0.95 20.09 -2.92
CA ASP A 81 -0.37 19.49 -2.75
C ASP A 81 -0.43 18.10 -3.39
N THR A 82 0.19 17.92 -4.57
CA THR A 82 0.30 16.60 -5.21
C THR A 82 1.10 15.62 -4.34
N VAL A 83 2.22 16.07 -3.76
CA VAL A 83 3.00 15.25 -2.82
C VAL A 83 2.14 14.87 -1.61
N SER A 84 1.45 15.84 -1.01
CA SER A 84 0.61 15.63 0.17
C SER A 84 -0.53 14.64 -0.07
N VAL A 85 -1.17 14.66 -1.26
CA VAL A 85 -2.20 13.67 -1.60
C VAL A 85 -1.61 12.26 -1.69
N VAL A 86 -0.42 12.11 -2.30
CA VAL A 86 0.25 10.81 -2.36
C VAL A 86 0.65 10.31 -0.98
N GLU A 87 1.13 11.19 -0.09
CA GLU A 87 1.43 10.86 1.31
C GLU A 87 0.17 10.41 2.06
N ASN A 88 -0.92 11.17 1.95
CA ASN A 88 -2.19 10.81 2.57
C ASN A 88 -2.72 9.46 2.08
N ASN A 89 -2.64 9.21 0.77
CA ASN A 89 -3.03 7.95 0.18
C ASN A 89 -2.15 6.79 0.67
N ALA A 90 -0.85 7.01 0.83
CA ALA A 90 0.06 6.02 1.41
C ALA A 90 -0.35 5.67 2.85
N ASP A 91 -0.61 6.69 3.68
CA ASP A 91 -0.98 6.50 5.08
C ASP A 91 -2.30 5.76 5.22
N ILE A 92 -3.30 6.07 4.41
CA ILE A 92 -4.60 5.38 4.42
C ILE A 92 -4.44 3.91 4.07
N LEU A 93 -3.71 3.58 2.98
CA LEU A 93 -3.48 2.18 2.61
C LEU A 93 -2.76 1.40 3.72
N LEU A 94 -1.76 2.01 4.35
CA LEU A 94 -1.03 1.39 5.45
C LEU A 94 -1.93 1.16 6.68
N GLN A 95 -2.80 2.13 7.00
CA GLN A 95 -3.79 1.98 8.07
C GLN A 95 -4.82 0.90 7.76
N SER A 96 -5.37 0.87 6.54
CA SER A 96 -6.30 -0.19 6.11
C SER A 96 -5.66 -1.56 6.25
N ALA A 97 -4.43 -1.74 5.78
CA ALA A 97 -3.71 -2.99 5.92
C ALA A 97 -3.53 -3.40 7.38
N ASP A 98 -3.18 -2.45 8.26
CA ASP A 98 -2.99 -2.71 9.69
C ASP A 98 -4.27 -3.21 10.36
N VAL A 99 -5.41 -2.58 10.08
CA VAL A 99 -6.70 -3.02 10.63
C VAL A 99 -6.99 -4.46 10.22
N VAL A 100 -6.81 -4.80 8.94
CA VAL A 100 -7.07 -6.17 8.46
C VAL A 100 -6.13 -7.16 9.10
N TYR A 101 -4.82 -6.91 9.12
CA TYR A 101 -3.88 -7.85 9.75
C TYR A 101 -4.20 -8.07 11.23
N ARG A 102 -4.53 -7.00 11.97
CA ARG A 102 -4.88 -7.10 13.38
C ARG A 102 -6.16 -7.91 13.61
N ALA A 103 -7.16 -7.80 12.73
CA ALA A 103 -8.36 -8.63 12.80
C ALA A 103 -8.06 -10.14 12.66
N PHE A 104 -6.99 -10.50 11.95
CA PHE A 104 -6.49 -11.88 11.83
C PHE A 104 -5.35 -12.22 12.81
N GLY A 105 -5.07 -11.36 13.80
CA GLY A 105 -3.99 -11.59 14.78
C GLY A 105 -2.57 -11.54 14.19
N LEU A 106 -2.39 -10.92 13.02
CA LEU A 106 -1.11 -10.79 12.34
C LEU A 106 -0.45 -9.43 12.62
N SER A 107 0.89 -9.41 12.60
CA SER A 107 1.67 -8.19 12.75
C SER A 107 1.93 -7.52 11.39
N THR A 108 1.43 -6.29 11.25
CA THR A 108 1.75 -5.41 10.10
C THR A 108 3.25 -5.18 9.96
N ARG A 109 3.98 -5.13 11.08
CA ARG A 109 5.42 -4.93 11.08
C ARG A 109 6.15 -6.12 10.45
N GLU A 110 5.76 -7.34 10.79
CA GLU A 110 6.36 -8.55 10.22
C GLU A 110 6.08 -8.65 8.72
N LYS A 111 4.84 -8.32 8.31
CA LYS A 111 4.45 -8.24 6.89
C LYS A 111 5.26 -7.19 6.13
N TYR A 112 5.46 -6.01 6.72
CA TYR A 112 6.31 -4.95 6.16
C TYR A 112 7.76 -5.44 5.97
N ASP A 113 8.33 -6.05 7.00
CA ASP A 113 9.72 -6.53 6.97
C ASP A 113 9.92 -7.63 5.92
N ALA A 114 8.95 -8.55 5.78
CA ALA A 114 8.95 -9.57 4.74
C ALA A 114 8.89 -8.96 3.33
N PHE A 115 8.02 -7.96 3.13
CA PHE A 115 7.93 -7.24 1.85
C PHE A 115 9.25 -6.52 1.53
N MET A 116 9.82 -5.79 2.48
CA MET A 116 11.08 -5.07 2.28
C MET A 116 12.25 -6.02 1.99
N ALA A 117 12.30 -7.18 2.66
CA ALA A 117 13.29 -8.21 2.36
C ALA A 117 13.16 -8.73 0.92
N GLN A 118 11.92 -8.96 0.44
CA GLN A 118 11.67 -9.34 -0.95
C GLN A 118 12.07 -8.24 -1.94
N ALA A 119 11.69 -6.99 -1.68
CA ALA A 119 12.04 -5.86 -2.53
C ALA A 119 13.57 -5.71 -2.65
N ASN A 120 14.30 -5.84 -1.54
CA ASN A 120 15.76 -5.79 -1.52
C ASN A 120 16.39 -6.92 -2.36
N ARG A 121 15.83 -8.13 -2.33
CA ARG A 121 16.29 -9.24 -3.20
C ARG A 121 16.09 -8.94 -4.68
N ILE A 122 14.95 -8.36 -5.06
CA ILE A 122 14.68 -7.95 -6.44
C ILE A 122 15.67 -6.87 -6.86
N VAL A 123 15.85 -5.83 -6.06
CA VAL A 123 16.81 -4.75 -6.37
C VAL A 123 18.24 -5.29 -6.48
N ALA A 124 18.65 -6.23 -5.62
CA ALA A 124 19.97 -6.85 -5.71
C ALA A 124 20.15 -7.67 -7.01
N ALA A 125 19.11 -8.39 -7.44
CA ALA A 125 19.14 -9.19 -8.66
C ALA A 125 19.19 -8.33 -9.94
N TYR A 126 18.47 -7.20 -9.95
CA TYR A 126 18.33 -6.34 -11.13
C TYR A 126 19.18 -5.06 -11.08
N GLY A 127 19.92 -4.82 -9.99
CA GLY A 127 20.76 -3.64 -9.77
C GLY A 127 21.78 -3.34 -10.89
N PRO A 128 22.41 -4.34 -11.54
CA PRO A 128 23.27 -4.13 -12.71
C PRO A 128 22.50 -3.73 -13.99
N HIS A 129 21.17 -3.89 -14.02
CA HIS A 129 20.28 -3.69 -15.17
C HIS A 129 19.25 -2.59 -14.88
N SER A 130 19.72 -1.34 -14.78
CA SER A 130 18.90 -0.17 -14.38
C SER A 130 17.64 0.06 -15.23
N GLU A 131 17.65 -0.35 -16.50
CA GLU A 131 16.46 -0.28 -17.38
C GLU A 131 15.38 -1.28 -16.94
N GLN A 132 15.77 -2.50 -16.57
CA GLN A 132 14.84 -3.52 -16.07
C GLN A 132 14.27 -3.11 -14.71
N LEU A 133 15.08 -2.49 -13.86
CA LEU A 133 14.61 -1.95 -12.59
C LEU A 133 13.58 -0.83 -12.78
N SER A 134 13.81 0.07 -13.74
CA SER A 134 12.84 1.13 -14.08
C SER A 134 11.51 0.57 -14.57
N ALA A 135 11.54 -0.47 -15.41
CA ALA A 135 10.33 -1.15 -15.88
C ALA A 135 9.55 -1.81 -14.72
N LEU A 136 10.24 -2.45 -13.77
CA LEU A 136 9.61 -3.04 -12.59
C LEU A 136 8.93 -1.99 -11.69
N ILE A 137 9.56 -0.83 -11.53
CA ILE A 137 9.01 0.28 -10.75
C ILE A 137 7.77 0.85 -11.44
N TYR A 138 7.83 1.03 -12.77
CA TYR A 138 6.68 1.46 -13.56
C TYR A 138 5.51 0.47 -13.46
N GLN A 139 5.77 -0.82 -13.63
CA GLN A 139 4.76 -1.87 -13.49
C GLN A 139 4.13 -1.88 -12.08
N ARG A 140 4.95 -1.69 -11.04
CA ARG A 140 4.43 -1.56 -9.67
C ARG A 140 3.51 -0.33 -9.53
N GLY A 141 3.88 0.79 -10.13
CA GLY A 141 3.04 1.99 -10.18
C GLY A 141 1.69 1.73 -10.83
N GLN A 142 1.64 0.96 -11.93
CA GLN A 142 0.37 0.58 -12.58
C GLN A 142 -0.50 -0.29 -11.67
N VAL A 143 0.09 -1.30 -11.01
CA VAL A 143 -0.64 -2.14 -10.04
C VAL A 143 -1.23 -1.28 -8.93
N CYS A 144 -0.43 -0.37 -8.35
CA CYS A 144 -0.88 0.48 -7.25
C CYS A 144 -1.86 1.57 -7.67
N SER A 145 -1.83 2.01 -8.92
CA SER A 145 -2.89 2.84 -9.48
C SER A 145 -4.22 2.09 -9.50
N GLY A 146 -4.19 0.81 -9.90
CA GLY A 146 -5.37 -0.07 -9.88
C GLY A 146 -5.93 -0.31 -8.47
N VAL A 147 -5.04 -0.45 -7.47
CA VAL A 147 -5.44 -0.58 -6.06
C VAL A 147 -6.17 0.67 -5.57
N VAL A 148 -5.63 1.86 -5.86
CA VAL A 148 -6.28 3.13 -5.47
C VAL A 148 -7.61 3.31 -6.17
N SER A 149 -7.70 3.01 -7.47
CA SER A 149 -8.96 3.18 -8.21
C SER A 149 -10.06 2.21 -7.80
N SER A 150 -9.70 1.09 -7.16
CA SER A 150 -10.64 0.08 -6.64
C SER A 150 -10.68 0.03 -5.12
N TYR A 151 -10.16 1.06 -4.44
CA TYR A 151 -9.98 1.06 -3.00
C TYR A 151 -11.29 0.85 -2.24
N GLU A 152 -12.34 1.62 -2.56
CA GLU A 152 -13.65 1.54 -1.89
C GLU A 152 -14.30 0.16 -2.06
N GLU A 153 -14.22 -0.43 -3.25
CA GLU A 153 -14.74 -1.77 -3.54
C GLU A 153 -14.00 -2.83 -2.71
N ARG A 154 -12.67 -2.80 -2.72
CA ARG A 154 -11.82 -3.73 -1.96
C ARG A 154 -12.04 -3.59 -0.46
N LEU A 155 -12.19 -2.37 0.04
CA LEU A 155 -12.47 -2.14 1.45
C LEU A 155 -13.87 -2.65 1.82
N GLY A 156 -14.87 -2.47 0.95
CA GLY A 156 -16.19 -3.03 1.12
C GLY A 156 -16.20 -4.56 1.19
N GLU A 157 -15.39 -5.22 0.35
CA GLU A 157 -15.22 -6.68 0.38
C GLU A 157 -14.60 -7.17 1.69
N VAL A 158 -13.53 -6.50 2.15
CA VAL A 158 -12.92 -6.81 3.45
C VAL A 158 -13.90 -6.60 4.58
N ARG A 159 -14.63 -5.47 4.58
CA ARG A 159 -15.62 -5.17 5.62
C ARG A 159 -16.70 -6.23 5.67
N PHE A 160 -17.23 -6.63 4.52
CA PHE A 160 -18.19 -7.73 4.44
C PHE A 160 -17.63 -9.02 5.05
N ILE A 161 -16.37 -9.37 4.79
CA ILE A 161 -15.74 -10.56 5.36
C ILE A 161 -15.66 -10.45 6.89
N LEU A 162 -15.14 -9.34 7.42
CA LEU A 162 -14.93 -9.15 8.86
C LEU A 162 -16.23 -9.00 9.66
N GLU A 163 -17.30 -8.50 9.05
CA GLU A 163 -18.61 -8.31 9.71
C GLU A 163 -19.46 -9.60 9.71
N ASN A 164 -19.20 -10.54 8.81
CA ASN A 164 -20.07 -11.71 8.60
C ASN A 164 -19.41 -13.04 8.98
N TYR A 165 -18.12 -13.05 9.30
CA TYR A 165 -17.36 -14.23 9.68
C TYR A 165 -16.35 -13.89 10.77
#